data_AF-A0A1E1ISL4-F1
#
_entry.id   AF-A0A1E1ISL4-F1
#
_cell.length_a   1.000
_cell.length_b   1.000
_cell.length_c   1.000
_cell.angle_alpha   90.00
_cell.angle_beta   90.00
_cell.angle_gamma   90.00
#
_symmetry.space_group_name_H-M   'P 1'
#
loop_
_entity.id
_entity.type
_entity.pdbx_description
1 polymer ?
#
loop_
_entity_poly.entity_id
_entity_poly.type
_entity_poly.pdbx_seq_one_letter_code
_entity_poly.pdbx_strand_id
1 'polypeptide(L)'
;MSYTEEEPSGVPPIPPQPPMMGPGSATADQTSVVSGGKLGGKGKGKGKGKGKGKRGGKTGGKAGRRDRMSRAARAELNFPVGRIHSRLKEGLYRKQRCGASAAIYCAALLEYLTTEVIELSGAAAKAQKTERIKPRHLLLAIRGDEELNQVVRATISRGGVVPNLHKALEKKSKKKSAKRAA
;
A
#
# COMPACT_ATOMS: atom_id res chain seq x y z
N MET A 1 45.51 -51.98 -2.13
CA MET A 1 44.05 -52.16 -2.32
C MET A 1 43.39 -50.84 -1.96
N SER A 2 43.39 -49.87 -2.88
CA SER A 2 42.35 -49.59 -3.88
C SER A 2 41.11 -48.93 -3.25
N TYR A 3 41.06 -47.60 -3.37
CA TYR A 3 39.90 -46.74 -3.14
C TYR A 3 38.79 -47.10 -4.13
N THR A 4 37.55 -47.23 -3.64
CA THR A 4 36.35 -47.25 -4.48
C THR A 4 35.57 -45.97 -4.22
N GLU A 5 35.50 -45.15 -5.26
CA GLU A 5 34.56 -44.03 -5.41
C GLU A 5 33.14 -44.59 -5.55
N GLU A 6 32.18 -44.02 -4.83
CA GLU A 6 30.78 -44.01 -5.27
C GLU A 6 30.14 -42.66 -4.95
N GLU A 7 29.91 -41.88 -6.01
CA GLU A 7 29.01 -40.72 -6.06
C GLU A 7 27.58 -41.22 -6.25
N PRO A 8 26.61 -40.79 -5.41
CA PRO A 8 25.21 -40.82 -5.82
C PRO A 8 24.70 -39.39 -6.05
N SER A 9 24.69 -38.99 -7.32
CA SER A 9 23.92 -37.87 -7.84
C SER A 9 22.42 -38.18 -7.72
N GLY A 10 21.84 -37.87 -6.56
CA GLY A 10 20.41 -38.06 -6.28
C GLY A 10 19.65 -36.75 -6.24
N VAL A 11 19.33 -36.16 -7.41
CA VAL A 11 18.35 -35.08 -7.48
C VAL A 11 16.96 -35.69 -7.22
N PRO A 12 16.21 -35.26 -6.18
CA PRO A 12 14.89 -35.83 -5.91
C PRO A 12 13.91 -35.48 -7.04
N PRO A 13 12.96 -36.38 -7.38
CA PRO A 13 12.01 -36.16 -8.47
C PRO A 13 11.09 -34.96 -8.17
N ILE A 14 10.95 -34.09 -9.17
CA ILE A 14 10.06 -32.92 -9.12
C ILE A 14 8.59 -33.42 -9.09
N PRO A 15 7.74 -32.91 -8.18
CA PRO A 15 6.34 -33.31 -8.12
C PRO A 15 5.59 -32.91 -9.41
N PRO A 16 4.58 -33.69 -9.84
CA PRO A 16 3.80 -33.38 -11.03
C PRO A 16 3.09 -32.03 -10.88
N GLN A 17 3.31 -31.13 -11.85
CA GLN A 17 2.61 -29.85 -11.88
C GLN A 17 1.12 -30.06 -12.18
N PRO A 18 0.20 -29.37 -11.49
CA PRO A 18 -1.22 -29.43 -11.79
C PRO A 18 -1.50 -28.91 -13.21
N PRO A 19 -2.53 -29.42 -13.90
CA PRO A 19 -2.84 -29.02 -15.26
C PRO A 19 -3.16 -27.52 -15.34
N MET A 20 -2.50 -26.85 -16.26
CA MET A 20 -2.71 -25.44 -16.60
C MET A 20 -4.13 -25.27 -17.12
N MET A 21 -5.02 -24.65 -16.34
CA MET A 21 -6.31 -24.17 -16.83
C MET A 21 -6.07 -23.07 -17.86
N GLY A 22 -6.49 -23.33 -19.11
CA GLY A 22 -6.39 -22.38 -20.21
C GLY A 22 -7.20 -21.11 -19.97
N PRO A 23 -6.88 -20.01 -20.68
CA PRO A 23 -7.53 -18.72 -20.51
C PRO A 23 -8.96 -18.77 -21.05
N GLY A 24 -9.93 -18.82 -20.12
CA GLY A 24 -11.34 -18.56 -20.42
C GLY A 24 -11.57 -17.08 -20.69
N SER A 25 -11.89 -16.76 -21.93
CA SER A 25 -12.41 -15.47 -22.39
C SER A 25 -13.85 -15.26 -21.93
N ALA A 26 -14.15 -14.08 -21.36
CA ALA A 26 -15.42 -13.32 -21.43
C ALA A 26 -15.45 -12.31 -20.27
N THR A 27 -15.05 -11.05 -20.49
CA THR A 27 -15.95 -9.91 -20.77
C THR A 27 -17.15 -9.79 -19.83
N ALA A 28 -17.08 -8.84 -18.89
CA ALA A 28 -18.18 -7.94 -18.56
C ALA A 28 -17.69 -6.85 -17.59
N ASP A 29 -17.48 -5.68 -18.19
CA ASP A 29 -17.53 -4.37 -17.58
C ASP A 29 -18.75 -4.21 -16.68
N GLN A 30 -18.55 -3.80 -15.41
CA GLN A 30 -19.55 -3.07 -14.65
C GLN A 30 -18.87 -1.99 -13.81
N THR A 31 -18.60 -0.90 -14.48
CA THR A 31 -18.54 0.45 -13.90
C THR A 31 -19.94 0.84 -13.39
N SER A 32 -20.20 0.72 -12.08
CA SER A 32 -21.40 1.31 -11.48
C SER A 32 -21.14 2.78 -11.14
N VAL A 33 -21.59 3.62 -12.06
CA VAL A 33 -21.73 5.08 -11.95
C VAL A 33 -22.64 5.48 -10.78
N VAL A 34 -22.29 6.65 -10.24
CA VAL A 34 -23.05 7.47 -9.31
C VAL A 34 -24.38 7.91 -9.95
N SER A 35 -25.50 7.76 -9.24
CA SER A 35 -26.64 8.68 -9.41
C SER A 35 -27.54 8.68 -8.19
N GLY A 36 -27.60 9.83 -7.51
CA GLY A 36 -28.70 10.19 -6.62
C GLY A 36 -29.98 10.47 -7.40
N GLY A 37 -31.12 10.45 -6.71
CA GLY A 37 -32.40 10.83 -7.30
C GLY A 37 -33.59 10.30 -6.51
N LYS A 38 -34.12 11.12 -5.60
CA LYS A 38 -35.33 10.88 -4.80
C LYS A 38 -36.52 11.53 -5.50
N LEU A 39 -37.47 10.74 -6.01
CA LEU A 39 -38.87 11.09 -6.31
C LEU A 39 -39.63 9.74 -6.28
N GLY A 40 -40.68 9.46 -5.50
CA GLY A 40 -41.86 10.28 -5.25
C GLY A 40 -43.00 9.79 -6.15
N GLY A 41 -43.75 8.74 -5.74
CA GLY A 41 -44.88 8.24 -6.53
C GLY A 41 -45.72 7.20 -5.78
N LYS A 42 -46.86 7.62 -5.23
CA LYS A 42 -47.92 6.77 -4.65
C LYS A 42 -48.62 6.00 -5.76
N GLY A 43 -48.65 4.67 -5.68
CA GLY A 43 -49.52 3.81 -6.48
C GLY A 43 -50.17 2.75 -5.58
N LYS A 44 -51.47 2.91 -5.29
CA LYS A 44 -52.30 1.92 -4.60
C LYS A 44 -52.62 0.78 -5.60
N GLY A 45 -52.21 -0.44 -5.28
CA GLY A 45 -52.66 -1.66 -5.96
C GLY A 45 -53.00 -2.74 -4.94
N LYS A 46 -54.29 -2.98 -4.71
CA LYS A 46 -54.81 -4.11 -3.93
C LYS A 46 -54.67 -5.38 -4.77
N GLY A 47 -53.88 -6.34 -4.30
CA GLY A 47 -53.87 -7.72 -4.81
C GLY A 47 -53.88 -8.70 -3.65
N LYS A 48 -55.03 -9.32 -3.38
CA LYS A 48 -55.19 -10.44 -2.44
C LYS A 48 -54.63 -11.71 -3.09
N GLY A 49 -53.63 -12.33 -2.46
CA GLY A 49 -53.20 -13.69 -2.77
C GLY A 49 -52.74 -14.39 -1.49
N LYS A 50 -53.57 -15.29 -0.95
CA LYS A 50 -53.24 -16.17 0.18
C LYS A 50 -52.38 -17.31 -0.34
N GLY A 51 -51.18 -17.51 0.22
CA GLY A 51 -50.33 -18.68 0.00
C GLY A 51 -49.35 -18.83 1.15
N LYS A 52 -49.52 -19.89 1.95
CA LYS A 52 -48.94 -20.13 3.27
C LYS A 52 -47.63 -20.91 3.12
N GLY A 53 -46.50 -20.32 3.50
CA GLY A 53 -45.19 -20.97 3.48
C GLY A 53 -44.29 -20.39 4.57
N LYS A 54 -44.61 -20.73 5.83
CA LYS A 54 -43.94 -20.26 7.04
C LYS A 54 -42.66 -21.08 7.26
N ARG A 55 -41.49 -20.55 6.92
CA ARG A 55 -40.20 -21.00 7.46
C ARG A 55 -39.35 -19.80 7.91
N GLY A 56 -39.39 -19.57 9.21
CA GLY A 56 -38.23 -19.13 9.99
C GLY A 56 -37.75 -17.70 9.81
N GLY A 57 -38.58 -16.71 10.15
CA GLY A 57 -38.08 -15.39 10.51
C GLY A 57 -37.20 -15.46 11.76
N LYS A 58 -35.89 -15.24 11.60
CA LYS A 58 -35.11 -14.47 12.56
C LYS A 58 -34.82 -13.12 11.93
N THR A 59 -35.86 -12.30 11.94
CA THR A 59 -35.76 -10.84 11.96
C THR A 59 -34.97 -10.47 13.22
N GLY A 60 -33.64 -10.60 13.15
CA GLY A 60 -32.76 -9.84 14.01
C GLY A 60 -33.03 -8.38 13.70
N GLY A 61 -33.65 -7.70 14.65
CA GLY A 61 -34.33 -6.43 14.43
C GLY A 61 -33.49 -5.40 13.70
N LYS A 62 -34.20 -4.46 13.07
CA LYS A 62 -33.73 -3.08 12.88
C LYS A 62 -33.42 -2.46 14.26
N ALA A 63 -32.44 -2.99 14.98
CA ALA A 63 -31.62 -2.16 15.84
C ALA A 63 -30.98 -1.18 14.85
N GLY A 64 -31.34 0.10 14.97
CA GLY A 64 -30.95 1.15 14.05
C GLY A 64 -29.53 0.93 13.57
N ARG A 65 -29.32 1.00 12.26
CA ARG A 65 -28.04 0.79 11.59
C ARG A 65 -27.06 1.81 12.19
N ARG A 66 -26.51 1.51 13.37
CA ARG A 66 -25.45 2.29 14.00
C ARG A 66 -24.41 2.35 12.93
N ASP A 67 -24.01 3.56 12.57
CA ASP A 67 -23.02 3.77 11.55
C ASP A 67 -21.81 2.91 11.97
N ARG A 68 -21.56 1.84 11.20
CA ARG A 68 -20.54 0.87 11.59
C ARG A 68 -19.22 1.54 11.28
N MET A 69 -18.73 2.31 12.24
CA MET A 69 -17.44 2.95 12.15
C MET A 69 -16.38 1.89 11.85
N SER A 70 -15.56 2.18 10.84
CA SER A 70 -14.47 1.29 10.47
C SER A 70 -13.45 1.22 11.62
N ARG A 71 -12.65 0.14 11.65
CA ARG A 71 -11.55 0.03 12.63
C ARG A 71 -10.52 1.16 12.49
N ALA A 72 -10.33 1.67 11.28
CA ALA A 72 -9.47 2.82 11.02
C ALA A 72 -10.07 4.11 11.59
N ALA A 73 -11.37 4.37 11.33
CA ALA A 73 -12.06 5.54 11.87
C ALA A 73 -12.10 5.56 13.42
N ARG A 74 -12.26 4.39 14.05
CA ARG A 74 -12.19 4.27 15.52
C ARG A 74 -10.79 4.48 16.10
N ALA A 75 -9.75 4.29 15.30
CA ALA A 75 -8.36 4.46 15.70
C ALA A 75 -7.79 5.81 15.21
N GLU A 76 -8.61 6.64 14.56
CA GLU A 76 -8.21 7.94 13.98
C GLU A 76 -7.03 7.84 13.00
N LEU A 77 -6.96 6.72 12.27
CA LEU A 77 -5.94 6.46 11.25
C LEU A 77 -6.52 6.64 9.85
N ASN A 78 -5.76 7.29 8.96
CA ASN A 78 -6.06 7.31 7.53
C ASN A 78 -5.77 5.95 6.88
N PHE A 79 -4.81 5.20 7.43
CA PHE A 79 -4.41 3.91 6.87
C PHE A 79 -5.46 2.81 7.14
N PRO A 80 -5.69 1.89 6.18
CA PRO A 80 -6.77 0.90 6.28
C PRO A 80 -6.42 -0.27 7.23
N VAL A 81 -6.63 -0.08 8.53
CA VAL A 81 -6.45 -1.10 9.60
C VAL A 81 -7.11 -2.43 9.25
N GLY A 82 -8.27 -2.38 8.59
CA GLY A 82 -9.00 -3.56 8.15
C GLY A 82 -8.20 -4.46 7.21
N ARG A 83 -7.63 -3.84 6.17
CA ARG A 83 -6.84 -4.49 5.13
C ARG A 83 -5.50 -4.97 5.65
N ILE A 84 -4.84 -4.14 6.48
CA ILE A 84 -3.56 -4.49 7.11
C ILE A 84 -3.73 -5.73 7.98
N HIS A 85 -4.81 -5.82 8.77
CA HIS A 85 -5.08 -7.02 9.57
C HIS A 85 -5.24 -8.28 8.70
N SER A 86 -5.94 -8.20 7.57
CA SER A 86 -6.05 -9.34 6.64
C SER A 86 -4.68 -9.76 6.09
N ARG A 87 -3.85 -8.79 5.67
CA ARG A 87 -2.50 -9.05 5.17
C ARG A 87 -1.58 -9.66 6.23
N LEU A 88 -1.68 -9.20 7.48
CA LEU A 88 -0.97 -9.82 8.60
C LEU A 88 -1.39 -11.28 8.77
N LYS A 89 -2.68 -11.60 8.70
CA LYS A 89 -3.16 -12.99 8.83
C LYS A 89 -2.76 -13.89 7.65
N GLU A 90 -2.71 -13.35 6.43
CA GLU A 90 -2.27 -14.08 5.23
C GLU A 90 -0.79 -14.47 5.32
N GLY A 91 0.05 -13.65 5.96
CA GLY A 91 1.48 -13.91 6.13
C GLY A 91 1.85 -14.81 7.33
N LEU A 92 0.90 -15.20 8.18
CA LEU A 92 1.15 -16.03 9.34
C LEU A 92 1.08 -17.53 9.02
N TYR A 93 1.91 -18.34 9.70
CA TYR A 93 1.82 -19.79 9.59
C TYR A 93 0.48 -20.32 10.11
N ARG A 94 0.01 -21.46 9.57
CA ARG A 94 -1.35 -22.03 9.71
C ARG A 94 -1.89 -22.29 11.13
N LYS A 95 -1.21 -21.88 12.20
CA LYS A 95 -1.69 -21.97 13.60
C LYS A 95 -1.47 -20.69 14.42
N GLN A 96 -0.85 -19.67 13.83
CA GLN A 96 -0.57 -18.42 14.53
C GLN A 96 -1.78 -17.48 14.45
N ARG A 97 -2.04 -16.76 15.55
CA ARG A 97 -3.12 -15.78 15.63
C ARG A 97 -2.53 -14.37 15.56
N CYS A 98 -3.23 -13.48 14.87
CA CYS A 98 -2.94 -12.05 14.89
C CYS A 98 -3.89 -11.36 15.87
N GLY A 99 -3.36 -10.60 16.82
CA GLY A 99 -4.16 -9.73 17.67
C GLY A 99 -4.72 -8.53 16.90
N ALA A 100 -5.87 -8.01 17.34
CA ALA A 100 -6.47 -6.83 16.71
C ALA A 100 -5.59 -5.57 16.85
N SER A 101 -4.94 -5.39 18.01
CA SER A 101 -4.05 -4.27 18.28
C SER A 101 -2.80 -4.27 17.41
N ALA A 102 -2.30 -5.44 17.00
CA ALA A 102 -1.14 -5.53 16.10
C ALA A 102 -1.40 -4.82 14.77
N ALA A 103 -2.61 -4.98 14.22
CA ALA A 103 -2.98 -4.31 12.97
C ALA A 103 -3.13 -2.79 13.12
N ILE A 104 -3.57 -2.31 14.30
CA ILE A 104 -3.66 -0.87 14.59
C ILE A 104 -2.24 -0.29 14.70
N TYR A 105 -1.37 -0.96 15.46
CA TYR A 105 0.01 -0.53 15.64
C TYR A 105 0.78 -0.49 14.32
N CYS A 106 0.69 -1.54 13.50
CA CYS A 106 1.31 -1.55 12.17
C CYS A 106 0.73 -0.45 11.26
N ALA A 107 -0.59 -0.20 11.30
CA ALA A 107 -1.19 0.87 10.51
C ALA A 107 -0.67 2.25 10.92
N ALA A 108 -0.57 2.52 12.22
CA ALA A 108 -0.03 3.76 12.76
C ALA A 108 1.44 3.97 12.34
N LEU A 109 2.28 2.94 12.43
CA LEU A 109 3.68 3.03 12.00
C LEU A 109 3.82 3.30 10.50
N LEU A 110 3.04 2.60 9.67
CA LEU A 110 3.07 2.80 8.22
C LEU A 110 2.56 4.20 7.83
N GLU A 111 1.55 4.71 8.54
CA GLU A 111 1.03 6.07 8.35
C GLU A 111 2.07 7.12 8.75
N TYR A 112 2.73 6.92 9.90
CA TYR A 112 3.80 7.78 10.37
C TYR A 112 4.95 7.87 9.36
N LEU A 113 5.51 6.74 8.95
CA LEU A 113 6.61 6.71 7.98
C LEU A 113 6.22 7.31 6.62
N THR A 114 4.98 7.09 6.19
CA THR A 114 4.49 7.68 4.92
C THR A 114 4.38 9.19 5.04
N THR A 115 3.90 9.69 6.18
CA THR A 115 3.78 11.11 6.45
C THR A 115 5.15 11.78 6.45
N GLU A 116 6.13 11.21 7.15
CA GLU A 116 7.50 11.70 7.22
C GLU A 116 8.12 11.86 5.81
N VAL A 117 8.02 10.81 4.99
CA VAL A 117 8.55 10.83 3.62
C VAL A 117 7.82 11.88 2.77
N ILE A 118 6.50 12.02 2.90
CA ILE A 118 5.71 13.01 2.15
C ILE A 118 6.04 14.44 2.60
N GLU A 119 6.24 14.68 3.88
CA GLU A 119 6.57 15.99 4.44
C GLU A 119 7.91 16.49 3.89
N LEU A 120 8.97 15.69 4.03
CA LEU A 120 10.30 16.03 3.53
C LEU A 120 10.33 16.16 2.00
N SER A 121 9.62 15.28 1.29
CA SER A 121 9.50 15.36 -0.17
C SER A 121 8.70 16.58 -0.62
N GLY A 122 7.69 16.98 0.15
CA GLY A 122 6.92 18.20 -0.07
C GLY A 122 7.77 19.44 0.11
N ALA A 123 8.63 19.47 1.14
CA ALA A 123 9.61 20.54 1.33
C ALA A 123 10.59 20.62 0.15
N ALA A 124 11.11 19.49 -0.33
CA ALA A 124 11.98 19.43 -1.50
C ALA A 124 11.28 19.89 -2.79
N ALA A 125 9.99 19.57 -2.96
CA ALA A 125 9.19 20.02 -4.09
C ALA A 125 8.96 21.54 -4.07
N LYS A 126 8.66 22.10 -2.88
CA LYS A 126 8.52 23.56 -2.66
C LYS A 126 9.83 24.30 -2.96
N ALA A 127 10.98 23.75 -2.53
CA ALA A 127 12.29 24.34 -2.81
C ALA A 127 12.59 24.44 -4.32
N GLN A 128 12.06 23.50 -5.12
CA GLN A 128 12.16 23.51 -6.58
C GLN A 128 11.01 24.25 -7.28
N LYS A 129 10.15 24.95 -6.52
CA LYS A 129 8.99 25.71 -7.02
C LYS A 129 8.03 24.84 -7.84
N THR A 130 7.83 23.60 -7.42
CA THR A 130 6.88 22.68 -8.04
C THR A 130 5.80 22.28 -7.05
N GLU A 131 4.54 22.23 -7.49
CA GLU A 131 3.41 21.85 -6.65
C GLU A 131 3.25 20.33 -6.51
N ARG A 132 3.73 19.55 -7.48
CA ARG A 132 3.63 18.09 -7.50
C ARG A 132 4.95 17.44 -7.10
N ILE A 133 4.89 16.53 -6.14
CA ILE A 133 6.01 15.65 -5.76
C ILE A 133 6.36 14.72 -6.92
N LYS A 134 7.64 14.70 -7.30
CA LYS A 134 8.24 13.86 -8.36
C LYS A 134 9.21 12.85 -7.73
N PRO A 135 9.60 11.78 -8.46
CA PRO A 135 10.59 10.82 -7.95
C PRO A 135 11.93 11.44 -7.53
N ARG A 136 12.33 12.56 -8.15
CA ARG A 136 13.50 13.34 -7.74
C ARG A 136 13.37 13.93 -6.33
N HIS A 137 12.19 14.42 -5.95
CA HIS A 137 11.95 14.98 -4.63
C HIS A 137 12.00 13.89 -3.55
N LEU A 138 11.42 12.72 -3.83
CA LEU A 138 11.53 11.55 -2.97
C LEU A 138 12.99 11.15 -2.75
N LEU A 139 13.80 11.10 -3.81
CA LEU A 139 15.21 10.75 -3.68
C LEU A 139 16.00 11.78 -2.87
N LEU A 140 15.80 13.08 -3.12
CA LEU A 140 16.50 14.13 -2.38
C LEU A 140 16.11 14.15 -0.91
N ALA A 141 14.84 13.92 -0.58
CA ALA A 141 14.36 13.82 0.79
C ALA A 141 14.96 12.59 1.49
N ILE A 142 14.80 11.39 0.91
CA ILE A 142 15.25 10.14 1.53
C ILE A 142 16.77 10.08 1.66
N ARG A 143 17.53 10.56 0.68
CA ARG A 143 19.01 10.54 0.73
C ARG A 143 19.61 11.72 1.50
N GLY A 144 18.82 12.77 1.74
CA GLY A 144 19.21 13.92 2.56
C GLY A 144 18.93 13.72 4.04
N ASP A 145 18.08 12.75 4.40
CA ASP A 145 17.75 12.40 5.77
C ASP A 145 18.51 11.14 6.23
N GLU A 146 19.14 11.19 7.40
CA GLU A 146 20.00 10.11 7.88
C GLU A 146 19.21 8.82 8.20
N GLU A 147 18.08 8.95 8.87
CA GLU A 147 17.27 7.81 9.32
C GLU A 147 16.59 7.13 8.12
N LEU A 148 15.97 7.91 7.24
CA LEU A 148 15.34 7.40 6.03
C LEU A 148 16.35 6.80 5.05
N ASN A 149 17.57 7.35 4.96
CA ASN A 149 18.61 6.78 4.11
C ASN A 149 19.04 5.38 4.59
N GLN A 150 19.05 5.14 5.90
CA GLN A 150 19.37 3.83 6.47
C GLN A 150 18.25 2.81 6.23
N VAL A 151 16.99 3.23 6.44
CA VAL A 151 15.81 2.35 6.30
C VAL A 151 15.54 2.04 4.83
N VAL A 152 15.62 3.04 3.94
CA VAL A 152 15.25 2.90 2.52
C VAL A 152 16.48 2.64 1.65
N ARG A 153 16.88 1.36 1.57
CA ARG A 153 17.97 0.91 0.68
C ARG A 153 17.52 0.65 -0.77
N ALA A 154 16.22 0.69 -1.04
CA ALA A 154 15.67 0.45 -2.38
C ALA A 154 16.12 1.52 -3.41
N THR A 155 16.16 1.13 -4.68
CA THR A 155 16.41 2.06 -5.79
C THR A 155 15.14 2.84 -6.12
N ILE A 156 15.23 4.18 -6.14
CA ILE A 156 14.13 5.05 -6.53
C ILE A 156 14.21 5.31 -8.03
N SER A 157 13.30 4.71 -8.79
CA SER A 157 13.24 4.88 -10.24
C SER A 157 13.03 6.36 -10.61
N ARG A 158 13.78 6.83 -11.62
CA ARG A 158 13.78 8.24 -12.07
C ARG A 158 14.18 9.28 -11.00
N GLY A 159 14.80 8.85 -9.90
CA GLY A 159 15.25 9.73 -8.83
C GLY A 159 16.59 10.44 -9.10
N GLY A 160 17.50 9.84 -9.87
CA GLY A 160 18.87 10.34 -10.05
C GLY A 160 19.72 10.16 -8.79
N VAL A 161 20.70 11.04 -8.55
CA VAL A 161 21.59 11.00 -7.36
C VAL A 161 21.69 12.36 -6.65
N VAL A 162 22.01 12.38 -5.36
CA VAL A 162 22.31 13.64 -4.66
C VAL A 162 23.57 14.27 -5.28
N PRO A 163 23.55 15.55 -5.68
CA PRO A 163 24.73 16.19 -6.25
C PRO A 163 25.91 16.16 -5.27
N ASN A 164 27.01 15.53 -5.68
CA ASN A 164 28.23 15.45 -4.89
C ASN A 164 29.43 15.45 -5.84
N LEU A 165 30.44 16.27 -5.54
CA LEU A 165 31.70 16.33 -6.29
C LEU A 165 32.85 16.07 -5.31
N HIS A 166 33.67 15.06 -5.58
CA HIS A 166 34.82 14.77 -4.74
C HIS A 166 35.83 15.93 -4.83
N LYS A 167 36.37 16.37 -3.68
CA LYS A 167 37.26 17.54 -3.59
C LYS A 167 38.45 17.49 -4.55
N ALA A 168 38.97 16.29 -4.84
CA ALA A 168 40.06 16.10 -5.78
C ALA A 168 39.72 16.52 -7.23
N LEU A 169 38.43 16.54 -7.59
CA LEU A 169 37.93 16.90 -8.91
C LEU A 169 37.50 18.36 -9.00
N GLU A 170 37.57 19.11 -7.89
CA GLU A 170 37.30 20.54 -7.90
C GLU A 170 38.43 21.25 -8.66
N LYS A 171 38.06 21.97 -9.73
CA LYS A 171 39.03 22.85 -10.40
C LYS A 171 39.46 23.92 -9.40
N LYS A 172 40.77 24.03 -9.13
CA LYS A 172 41.34 25.13 -8.33
C LYS A 172 40.94 26.46 -8.96
N SER A 173 39.91 27.11 -8.41
CA SER A 173 39.56 28.45 -8.83
C SER A 173 40.64 29.40 -8.31
N LYS A 174 41.33 30.09 -9.24
CA LYS A 174 42.11 31.27 -8.86
C LYS A 174 41.10 32.22 -8.20
N LYS A 175 41.31 32.55 -6.91
CA LYS A 175 40.50 33.52 -6.15
C LYS A 175 40.20 34.71 -7.07
N LYS A 176 38.92 34.98 -7.34
CA LYS A 176 38.50 36.25 -7.94
C LYS A 176 38.91 37.33 -6.94
N SER A 177 39.98 38.05 -7.26
CA SER A 177 40.40 39.24 -6.54
C SER A 177 39.21 40.17 -6.43
N ALA A 178 38.80 40.50 -5.21
CA ALA A 178 37.80 41.51 -4.95
C ALA A 178 38.30 42.84 -5.51
N LYS A 179 37.80 43.24 -6.69
CA LYS A 179 37.87 44.62 -7.16
C LYS A 179 36.48 45.23 -6.98
N ARG A 180 36.31 45.92 -5.86
CA ARG A 180 35.43 47.10 -5.71
C ARG A 180 36.41 48.19 -5.27
N ALA A 181 36.96 48.99 -6.17
CA ALA A 181 36.34 50.12 -6.87
C ALA A 181 35.82 51.16 -5.86
N ALA A 182 36.43 52.35 -5.99
CA ALA A 182 36.39 53.57 -5.18
C ALA A 182 35.04 53.95 -4.57
#